data_AF-A0A432EYT1-F1
#
_entry.id   AF-A0A432EYT1-F1
#
_cell.length_a   1.000
_cell.length_b   1.000
_cell.length_c   1.000
_cell.angle_alpha   90.00
_cell.angle_beta   90.00
_cell.angle_gamma   90.00
#
_symmetry.space_group_name_H-M   'P 1'
#
loop_
_entity.id
_entity.type
_entity.pdbx_description
1 polymer ?
#
loop_
_entity_poly.entity_id
_entity_poly.type
_entity_poly.pdbx_seq_one_letter_code
_entity_poly.pdbx_strand_id
1 'polypeptide(L)'
;MENEHIIEHIRSMAKKQSKPSEILRYLTVDLEMTDQVNIMKCFSEAFNVTLGEVTMIAAWWHEGSVELNDNDIDAYLMPMVENFQQ
;
A
#
# COMPACT_ATOMS: atom_id res chain seq x y z
N MET A 1 7.06 -9.87 14.57
CA MET A 1 8.06 -10.63 13.80
C MET A 1 7.58 -10.88 12.36
N GLU A 2 6.39 -11.45 12.11
CA GLU A 2 5.91 -11.64 10.72
C GLU A 2 5.75 -10.35 9.90
N ASN A 3 5.19 -9.29 10.49
CA ASN A 3 4.97 -8.04 9.73
C ASN A 3 6.24 -7.23 9.49
N GLU A 4 7.28 -7.36 10.30
CA GLU A 4 8.46 -6.46 10.26
C GLU A 4 9.19 -6.56 8.91
N HIS A 5 9.36 -7.77 8.38
CA HIS A 5 9.95 -7.98 7.06
C HIS A 5 9.05 -7.47 5.92
N ILE A 6 7.73 -7.56 6.07
CA ILE A 6 6.77 -7.00 5.10
C ILE A 6 6.90 -5.47 5.09
N ILE A 7 6.93 -4.85 6.26
CA ILE A 7 7.12 -3.40 6.42
C ILE A 7 8.45 -2.96 5.79
N GLU A 8 9.54 -3.66 6.07
CA GLU A 8 10.85 -3.38 5.46
C GLU A 8 10.82 -3.52 3.93
N HIS A 9 10.12 -4.53 3.42
CA HIS A 9 9.98 -4.75 1.98
C HIS A 9 9.17 -3.63 1.32
N ILE A 10 8.03 -3.24 1.89
CA ILE A 10 7.22 -2.10 1.41
C ILE A 10 8.07 -0.83 1.35
N ARG A 11 8.84 -0.55 2.40
CA ARG A 11 9.75 0.61 2.44
C ARG A 11 10.85 0.51 1.39
N SER A 12 11.35 -0.70 1.10
CA SER A 12 12.33 -0.93 0.04
C SER A 12 11.73 -0.66 -1.35
N MET A 13 10.50 -1.13 -1.60
CA MET A 13 9.76 -0.85 -2.85
C MET A 13 9.54 0.65 -3.02
N ALA A 14 9.05 1.32 -1.98
CA ALA A 14 8.90 2.77 -1.97
C ALA A 14 10.21 3.49 -2.32
N LYS A 15 11.34 3.13 -1.70
CA LYS A 15 12.66 3.73 -2.01
C LYS A 15 13.15 3.45 -3.43
N LYS A 16 12.67 2.38 -4.08
CA LYS A 16 12.93 2.05 -5.48
C LYS A 16 11.93 2.71 -6.45
N GLN A 17 11.15 3.68 -5.97
CA GLN A 17 10.14 4.41 -6.75
C GLN A 17 8.98 3.53 -7.24
N SER A 18 8.70 2.43 -6.55
CA SER A 18 7.48 1.67 -6.80
C SER A 18 6.25 2.51 -6.45
N LYS A 19 5.22 2.41 -7.29
CA LYS A 19 3.94 3.07 -7.08
C LYS A 19 3.12 2.37 -5.99
N PRO A 20 2.18 3.08 -5.34
CA PRO A 20 1.26 2.48 -4.36
C PRO A 20 0.55 1.22 -4.88
N SER A 21 0.03 1.24 -6.10
CA SER A 21 -0.63 0.08 -6.74
C SER A 21 0.30 -1.12 -6.89
N GLU A 22 1.58 -0.92 -7.19
CA GLU A 22 2.58 -2.00 -7.26
C GLU A 22 2.85 -2.61 -5.87
N ILE A 23 2.94 -1.77 -4.84
CA ILE A 23 3.07 -2.21 -3.45
C ILE A 23 1.83 -2.99 -3.00
N LEU A 24 0.63 -2.50 -3.36
CA LEU A 24 -0.63 -3.18 -3.06
C LEU A 24 -0.74 -4.52 -3.80
N ARG A 25 -0.25 -4.62 -5.04
CA ARG A 25 -0.17 -5.90 -5.78
C ARG A 25 0.78 -6.87 -5.10
N TYR A 26 1.93 -6.43 -4.61
CA TYR A 26 2.80 -7.29 -3.80
C TYR A 26 2.06 -7.86 -2.58
N LEU A 27 1.32 -7.04 -1.84
CA LEU A 27 0.55 -7.50 -0.67
C LEU A 27 -0.58 -8.47 -1.05
N THR A 28 -1.36 -8.13 -2.09
CA THR A 28 -2.57 -8.88 -2.44
C THR A 28 -2.32 -10.12 -3.30
N VAL A 29 -1.35 -10.06 -4.22
CA VAL A 29 -1.06 -11.12 -5.20
C VAL A 29 0.10 -11.98 -4.73
N ASP A 30 1.23 -11.37 -4.37
CA ASP A 30 2.45 -12.15 -4.05
C ASP A 30 2.41 -12.73 -2.63
N LEU A 31 1.84 -11.99 -1.68
CA LEU A 31 1.65 -12.45 -0.30
C LEU A 31 0.25 -13.00 -0.01
N GLU A 32 -0.63 -13.04 -1.03
CA GLU A 32 -2.01 -13.53 -0.93
C GLU A 32 -2.81 -12.90 0.23
N MET A 33 -2.50 -11.64 0.59
CA MET A 33 -3.23 -10.94 1.65
C MET A 33 -4.61 -10.52 1.13
N THR A 34 -5.66 -11.05 1.75
CA THR A 34 -7.05 -10.76 1.37
C THR A 34 -7.78 -9.85 2.38
N ASP A 35 -7.25 -9.73 3.60
CA ASP A 35 -7.82 -8.84 4.62
C ASP A 35 -7.37 -7.39 4.40
N GLN A 36 -8.31 -6.58 3.91
CA GLN A 36 -8.16 -5.14 3.68
C GLN A 36 -7.67 -4.37 4.90
N VAL A 37 -8.11 -4.74 6.12
CA VAL A 37 -7.67 -4.07 7.35
C VAL A 37 -6.19 -4.36 7.61
N ASN A 38 -5.73 -5.58 7.33
CA ASN A 38 -4.31 -5.91 7.47
C ASN A 38 -3.46 -5.21 6.41
N ILE A 39 -3.94 -5.11 5.17
CA ILE A 39 -3.24 -4.35 4.10
C ILE A 39 -3.10 -2.87 4.51
N MET A 40 -4.18 -2.26 5.01
CA MET A 40 -4.16 -0.88 5.51
C MET A 40 -3.18 -0.71 6.68
N LYS A 41 -3.13 -1.65 7.63
CA LYS A 41 -2.16 -1.62 8.73
C LYS A 41 -0.73 -1.70 8.23
N CYS A 42 -0.43 -2.58 7.27
CA CYS A 42 0.90 -2.67 6.69
C CYS A 42 1.32 -1.36 6.03
N PHE A 43 0.43 -0.71 5.28
CA PHE A 43 0.69 0.61 4.69
C PHE A 43 0.89 1.69 5.75
N SER A 44 0.00 1.76 6.73
CA SER A 44 0.05 2.72 7.84
C SER A 44 1.37 2.61 8.62
N GLU A 45 1.78 1.41 8.98
CA GLU A 45 3.04 1.15 9.69
C GLU A 45 4.28 1.42 8.80
N ALA A 46 4.21 1.09 7.51
CA ALA A 46 5.33 1.29 6.60
C ALA A 46 5.64 2.78 6.38
N PHE A 47 4.60 3.60 6.21
CA PHE A 47 4.74 5.02 5.91
C PHE A 47 4.58 5.93 7.14
N ASN A 48 4.40 5.35 8.33
CA ASN A 48 4.20 6.08 9.58
C ASN A 48 3.06 7.11 9.49
N VAL A 49 1.92 6.67 8.95
CA VAL A 49 0.69 7.45 8.80
C VAL A 49 -0.45 6.80 9.58
N THR A 50 -1.55 7.52 9.76
CA THR A 50 -2.74 6.99 10.39
C THR A 50 -3.51 6.04 9.45
N LEU A 51 -4.31 5.15 10.03
CA LEU A 51 -5.26 4.32 9.25
C LEU A 51 -6.26 5.19 8.45
N GLY A 52 -6.56 6.40 8.93
CA GLY A 52 -7.43 7.37 8.25
C GLY A 52 -6.89 7.76 6.87
N GLU A 53 -5.59 7.98 6.78
CA GLU A 53 -4.90 8.42 5.56
C GLU A 53 -4.77 7.33 4.50
N VAL A 54 -4.98 6.06 4.87
CA VAL A 54 -4.90 4.90 3.96
C VAL A 54 -6.26 4.23 3.74
N THR A 55 -7.36 4.84 4.19
CA THR A 55 -8.71 4.27 4.07
C THR A 55 -9.13 3.99 2.62
N MET A 56 -8.62 4.75 1.65
CA MET A 56 -8.94 4.55 0.24
C MET A 56 -8.45 3.21 -0.33
N ILE A 57 -7.52 2.52 0.35
CA ILE A 57 -7.11 1.17 -0.03
C ILE A 57 -8.32 0.21 -0.04
N ALA A 58 -9.29 0.42 0.87
CA ALA A 58 -10.51 -0.39 0.91
C ALA A 58 -11.40 -0.24 -0.35
N ALA A 59 -11.18 0.82 -1.15
CA ALA A 59 -11.86 1.07 -2.41
C ALA A 59 -11.06 0.57 -3.63
N TRP A 60 -9.93 -0.12 -3.42
CA TRP A 60 -9.07 -0.66 -4.48
C TRP A 60 -8.92 -2.20 -4.40
N TRP A 61 -8.83 -2.85 -5.56
CA TRP A 61 -8.53 -4.28 -5.68
C TRP A 61 -7.77 -4.57 -6.98
N HIS A 62 -6.86 -5.54 -6.95
CA HIS A 62 -5.93 -5.83 -8.05
C HIS A 62 -6.60 -6.24 -9.38
N GLU A 63 -7.82 -6.76 -9.33
CA GLU A 63 -8.64 -7.13 -10.51
C GLU A 63 -9.45 -5.96 -11.08
N GLY A 64 -9.40 -4.77 -10.46
CA GLY A 64 -10.19 -3.62 -10.86
C GLY A 64 -11.70 -3.80 -10.66
N SER A 65 -12.10 -4.67 -9.72
CA SER A 65 -13.51 -5.01 -9.44
C SER A 65 -14.24 -4.01 -8.53
N VAL A 66 -13.53 -2.97 -8.06
CA VAL A 66 -14.02 -1.96 -7.10
C VAL A 66 -13.90 -0.55 -7.67
N GLU A 67 -14.09 0.48 -6.83
CA GLU A 67 -14.25 1.87 -7.24
C GLU A 67 -12.97 2.52 -7.79
N LEU A 68 -11.80 2.20 -7.23
CA LEU A 68 -10.51 2.77 -7.64
C LEU A 68 -9.73 1.79 -8.51
N ASN A 69 -9.20 2.30 -9.64
CA ASN A 69 -8.18 1.61 -10.42
C ASN A 69 -6.76 2.03 -9.96
N ASP A 70 -5.73 1.44 -10.58
CA ASP A 70 -4.33 1.71 -10.26
C ASP A 70 -3.95 3.20 -10.38
N ASN A 71 -4.45 3.91 -11.39
CA ASN A 71 -4.14 5.32 -11.56
C ASN A 71 -4.74 6.18 -10.44
N ASP A 72 -5.98 5.87 -10.03
CA ASP A 72 -6.67 6.62 -8.99
C ASP A 72 -6.01 6.39 -7.62
N ILE A 73 -5.72 5.13 -7.26
CA ILE A 73 -5.09 4.81 -5.98
C ILE A 73 -3.65 5.37 -5.90
N ASP A 74 -2.93 5.34 -7.03
CA ASP A 74 -1.59 5.94 -7.11
C ASP A 74 -1.66 7.44 -6.89
N ALA A 75 -2.57 8.15 -7.57
CA ALA A 75 -2.71 9.59 -7.42
C ALA A 75 -3.00 10.00 -5.97
N TYR A 76 -3.77 9.19 -5.24
CA TYR A 76 -4.11 9.43 -3.85
C TYR A 76 -2.97 9.16 -2.87
N LEU A 77 -2.25 8.05 -3.04
CA LEU A 77 -1.25 7.59 -2.07
C LEU A 77 0.17 8.04 -2.41
N MET A 78 0.46 8.47 -3.65
CA MET A 78 1.81 8.88 -4.05
C MET A 78 2.39 10.01 -3.18
N PRO A 79 1.66 11.08 -2.82
CA PRO A 79 2.20 12.14 -1.98
C PRO A 79 2.72 11.62 -0.62
N MET A 80 2.08 10.59 -0.08
CA MET A 80 2.52 9.93 1.16
C MET A 80 3.81 9.13 0.95
N VAL A 81 3.88 8.36 -0.13
CA VAL A 81 5.08 7.56 -0.46
C VAL A 81 6.28 8.48 -0.71
N GLU A 82 6.09 9.59 -1.42
CA GLU A 82 7.14 10.58 -1.70
C GLU A 82 7.61 11.30 -0.43
N ASN A 83 6.72 11.64 0.49
CA ASN A 83 7.08 12.24 1.78
C ASN A 83 7.97 11.30 2.63
N PHE A 84 7.77 9.99 2.54
CA PHE A 84 8.60 9.01 3.25
C PHE A 84 10.02 8.85 2.66
N GLN A 85 10.21 9.21 1.39
CA GLN A 85 11.52 9.09 0.71
C GLN A 85 12.49 10.24 1.06
N GLN A 86 11.99 11.35 1.65
CA GLN A 86 12.79 12.51 2.04
C GLN A 86 13.58 12.26 3.33
#